data_AF-A0A6L5GFG1-F1
#
_entry.id   AF-A0A6L5GFG1-F1
#
_cell.length_a   1.000
_cell.length_b   1.000
_cell.length_c   1.000
_cell.angle_alpha   90.00
_cell.angle_beta   90.00
_cell.angle_gamma   90.00
#
_symmetry.space_group_name_H-M   'P 1'
#
loop_
_entity.id
_entity.type
_entity.pdbx_description
1 polymer ?
#
loop_
_entity_poly.entity_id
_entity_poly.type
_entity_poly.pdbx_seq_one_letter_code
_entity_poly.pdbx_strand_id
1 'polypeptide(L)'
;MRYQTAEAVMTKTLVDVDDELLAEVMERSGARTKKQAINEALEYYREAQRSGPQTAWNNLRRMAADGTLDLDEVERLSNLHKQGRATE
;
A
#
# COMPACT_ATOMS: atom_id res chain seq x y z
N MET A 1 11.34 -26.00 -17.17
CA MET A 1 10.63 -26.03 -15.87
C MET A 1 9.39 -25.16 -16.00
N ARG A 2 8.21 -25.76 -16.17
CA ARG A 2 6.95 -25.02 -16.30
C ARG A 2 6.44 -24.72 -14.89
N TYR A 3 6.36 -23.46 -14.51
CA TYR A 3 5.64 -23.07 -13.29
C TYR A 3 4.16 -23.39 -13.54
N GLN A 4 3.67 -24.46 -12.93
CA GLN A 4 2.24 -24.64 -12.73
C GLN A 4 1.83 -23.56 -11.73
N THR A 5 1.09 -22.56 -12.19
CA THR A 5 0.39 -21.65 -11.29
C THR A 5 -0.55 -22.51 -10.47
N ALA A 6 -0.23 -22.70 -9.18
CA ALA A 6 -1.20 -23.22 -8.25
C ALA A 6 -2.42 -22.29 -8.33
N GLU A 7 -3.56 -22.79 -8.82
CA GLU A 7 -4.81 -22.04 -8.68
C GLU A 7 -4.97 -21.75 -7.20
N ALA A 8 -4.90 -20.47 -6.83
CA ALA A 8 -5.23 -20.05 -5.48
C ALA A 8 -6.61 -20.63 -5.15
N VAL A 9 -6.73 -21.33 -4.02
CA VAL A 9 -8.01 -21.86 -3.56
C VAL A 9 -8.93 -20.66 -3.32
N MET A 10 -9.90 -20.45 -4.21
CA MET A 10 -10.86 -19.35 -4.11
C MET A 10 -12.18 -19.88 -3.57
N THR A 11 -12.54 -19.43 -2.37
CA THR A 11 -13.88 -19.62 -1.82
C THR A 11 -14.82 -18.56 -2.39
N LYS A 12 -16.07 -18.93 -2.69
CA LYS A 12 -17.09 -17.97 -3.10
C LYS A 12 -17.56 -17.17 -1.89
N THR A 13 -17.54 -15.85 -2.01
CA THR A 13 -18.01 -14.92 -0.98
C THR A 13 -18.92 -13.90 -1.65
N LEU A 14 -20.05 -13.59 -1.00
CA LEU A 14 -20.94 -12.50 -1.41
C LEU A 14 -20.50 -11.23 -0.69
N VAL A 15 -20.17 -10.19 -1.45
CA VAL A 15 -19.77 -8.88 -0.93
C VAL A 15 -20.48 -7.80 -1.75
N ASP A 16 -20.97 -6.77 -1.07
CA ASP A 16 -21.45 -5.58 -1.74
C ASP A 16 -20.25 -4.75 -2.22
N VAL A 17 -20.28 -4.35 -3.49
CA VAL A 17 -19.23 -3.55 -4.13
C VAL A 17 -19.91 -2.41 -4.86
N ASP A 18 -19.37 -1.21 -4.70
CA ASP A 18 -19.79 -0.04 -5.46
C ASP A 18 -19.57 -0.29 -6.97
N ASP A 19 -20.65 -0.22 -7.75
CA ASP A 19 -20.61 -0.54 -9.18
C ASP A 19 -19.85 0.51 -10.00
N GLU A 20 -19.81 1.77 -9.57
CA GLU A 20 -19.04 2.83 -10.24
C GLU A 20 -17.54 2.62 -10.03
N LEU A 21 -17.14 2.35 -8.77
CA LEU A 21 -15.76 2.01 -8.45
C LEU A 21 -15.30 0.76 -9.20
N LEU A 22 -16.15 -0.27 -9.25
CA LEU A 22 -15.83 -1.52 -9.93
C LEU A 22 -15.67 -1.33 -11.44
N ALA A 23 -16.50 -0.47 -12.06
CA ALA A 23 -16.38 -0.12 -13.46
C ALA A 23 -15.05 0.59 -13.74
N GLU A 24 -14.66 1.56 -12.91
CA GLU A 24 -13.37 2.27 -13.05
C GLU A 24 -12.18 1.31 -12.92
N VAL A 25 -12.22 0.40 -11.94
CA VAL A 25 -11.17 -0.62 -11.77
C VAL A 25 -11.09 -1.53 -13.00
N MET A 26 -12.24 -1.99 -13.51
CA MET A 26 -12.29 -2.83 -14.71
C MET A 26 -11.73 -2.12 -15.95
N GLU A 27 -12.04 -0.83 -16.13
CA GLU A 27 -11.51 -0.02 -17.24
C GLU A 27 -9.99 0.13 -17.12
N ARG A 28 -9.50 0.51 -15.93
CA ARG A 28 -8.07 0.75 -15.70
C ARG A 28 -7.23 -0.53 -15.77
N SER A 29 -7.77 -1.65 -15.31
CA SER A 29 -7.04 -2.93 -15.30
C SER A 29 -7.21 -3.73 -16.60
N GLY A 30 -8.21 -3.39 -17.43
CA GLY A 30 -8.57 -4.16 -18.63
C GLY A 30 -9.24 -5.50 -18.31
N ALA A 31 -9.70 -5.69 -17.08
CA ALA A 31 -10.35 -6.91 -16.64
C ALA A 31 -11.67 -7.15 -17.38
N ARG A 32 -11.86 -8.38 -17.85
CA ARG A 32 -13.07 -8.78 -18.59
C ARG A 32 -14.21 -9.23 -17.68
N THR A 33 -13.92 -9.45 -16.40
CA THR A 33 -14.89 -9.92 -15.42
C THR A 33 -14.73 -9.20 -14.08
N LYS A 34 -15.84 -9.03 -13.35
CA LYS A 34 -15.84 -8.46 -11.99
C LYS A 34 -14.87 -9.20 -11.05
N LYS A 35 -14.85 -10.55 -11.13
CA LYS A 35 -13.93 -11.39 -10.35
C LYS A 35 -12.47 -11.07 -10.62
N GLN A 36 -12.11 -10.92 -11.90
CA GLN A 36 -10.74 -10.60 -12.31
C GLN A 36 -10.34 -9.23 -11.75
N ALA A 37 -11.18 -8.21 -11.94
CA ALA A 37 -10.92 -6.85 -11.43
C ALA A 37 -10.71 -6.82 -9.91
N ILE A 38 -11.60 -7.50 -9.15
CA ILE A 38 -11.49 -7.55 -7.69
C ILE A 38 -10.19 -8.25 -7.26
N ASN A 39 -9.84 -9.38 -7.87
CA ASN A 39 -8.62 -10.09 -7.53
C ASN A 39 -7.36 -9.27 -7.86
N GLU A 40 -7.33 -8.64 -9.03
CA GLU A 40 -6.22 -7.76 -9.44
C GLU A 40 -6.08 -6.56 -8.50
N ALA A 41 -7.20 -5.94 -8.09
CA ALA A 41 -7.19 -4.83 -7.15
C ALA A 41 -6.69 -5.25 -5.75
N LEU A 42 -7.09 -6.42 -5.26
CA LEU A 42 -6.59 -6.97 -3.99
C LEU A 42 -5.10 -7.29 -4.04
N GLU A 43 -4.62 -7.82 -5.17
CA GLU A 43 -3.21 -8.12 -5.38
C GLU A 43 -2.37 -6.84 -5.47
N TYR A 44 -2.88 -5.82 -6.19
CA TYR A 44 -2.29 -4.49 -6.23
C TYR A 44 -2.22 -3.85 -4.83
N TYR A 45 -3.30 -3.90 -4.06
CA TYR A 45 -3.32 -3.38 -2.69
C TYR A 45 -2.33 -4.13 -1.79
N ARG A 46 -2.28 -5.45 -1.87
CA ARG A 46 -1.30 -6.27 -1.13
C ARG A 46 0.12 -5.86 -1.47
N GLU A 47 0.42 -5.63 -2.74
CA GLU A 47 1.75 -5.20 -3.19
C GLU A 47 2.06 -3.77 -2.76
N ALA A 48 1.09 -2.85 -2.85
CA ALA A 48 1.22 -1.49 -2.37
C ALA A 48 1.46 -1.45 -0.84
N GLN A 49 0.85 -2.34 -0.07
CA GLN A 49 1.11 -2.43 1.38
C GLN A 49 2.47 -3.06 1.70
N ARG A 50 2.99 -3.95 0.85
CA ARG A 50 4.34 -4.54 1.02
C ARG A 50 5.44 -3.56 0.63
N SER A 51 5.29 -2.92 -0.51
CA SER A 51 6.30 -2.06 -1.13
C SER A 51 6.14 -0.59 -0.75
N GLY A 52 4.97 -0.14 -0.32
CA GLY A 52 4.68 1.25 0.05
C GLY A 52 5.50 1.74 1.23
N PRO A 53 5.55 1.01 2.38
CA PRO A 53 6.44 1.34 3.47
C PRO A 53 7.90 1.33 3.01
N GLN A 54 8.32 0.31 2.25
CA GLN A 54 9.70 0.21 1.77
C GLN A 54 10.08 1.37 0.84
N THR A 55 9.17 1.80 -0.04
CA THR A 55 9.35 2.92 -0.96
C THR A 55 9.39 4.24 -0.21
N ALA A 56 8.51 4.42 0.79
CA ALA A 56 8.54 5.58 1.68
C ALA A 56 9.86 5.64 2.45
N TRP A 57 10.32 4.51 3.03
CA TRP A 57 11.61 4.42 3.72
C TRP A 57 12.79 4.70 2.78
N ASN A 58 12.77 4.18 1.55
CA ASN A 58 13.81 4.44 0.57
C ASN A 58 13.86 5.93 0.18
N ASN A 59 12.71 6.58 0.01
CA ASN A 59 12.62 8.01 -0.28
C ASN A 59 13.14 8.85 0.91
N LEU A 60 12.70 8.53 2.13
CA LEU A 60 13.21 9.19 3.35
C LEU A 60 14.72 9.02 3.51
N ARG A 61 15.24 7.83 3.24
CA ARG A 61 16.68 7.56 3.28
C ARG A 61 17.44 8.38 2.25
N ARG A 62 16.89 8.54 1.03
CA ARG A 62 17.50 9.39 -0.01
C ARG A 62 17.51 10.86 0.41
N MET A 63 16.39 11.37 0.92
CA MET A 63 16.27 12.75 1.41
C MET A 63 17.21 13.03 2.60
N ALA A 64 17.44 12.04 3.47
CA ALA A 64 18.43 12.18 4.53
C ALA A 64 19.87 12.19 3.99
N ALA A 65 20.16 11.35 2.99
CA ALA A 65 21.48 11.26 2.38
C ALA A 65 21.86 12.51 1.55
N ASP A 66 20.88 13.18 0.94
CA ASP A 66 21.09 14.41 0.17
C ASP A 66 20.92 15.69 1.02
N GLY A 67 20.63 15.56 2.31
CA GLY A 67 20.48 16.68 3.26
C GLY A 67 19.16 17.44 3.15
N THR A 68 18.22 17.00 2.31
CA THR A 68 16.86 17.57 2.25
C THR A 68 16.07 17.30 3.54
N LEU A 69 16.39 16.21 4.24
CA LEU A 69 15.80 15.83 5.52
C LEU A 69 16.89 15.77 6.60
N ASP A 70 16.81 16.68 7.57
CA ASP A 70 17.65 16.64 8.77
C ASP A 70 17.02 15.71 9.83
N LEU A 71 17.63 14.55 10.02
CA LEU A 71 17.15 13.54 10.97
C LEU A 71 17.34 13.96 12.43
N ASP A 72 18.36 14.78 12.72
CA ASP A 72 18.63 15.26 14.08
C ASP A 72 17.55 16.26 14.51
N GLU A 73 17.07 17.10 13.58
CA GLU A 73 15.94 18.01 13.83
C GLU A 73 14.61 17.26 13.98
N VAL A 74 14.37 16.24 13.16
CA VAL A 74 13.17 15.39 13.29
C VAL A 74 13.14 14.70 14.66
N GLU A 75 14.27 14.19 15.13
CA GLU A 75 14.39 13.58 16.47
C GLU A 75 14.12 14.60 17.58
N ARG A 76 14.70 15.80 17.47
CA ARG A 76 14.48 16.91 18.42
C ARG A 76 12.99 17.25 18.54
N LEU A 77 12.32 17.45 17.42
CA LEU A 77 10.88 17.78 17.37
C LEU A 77 10.02 16.65 17.95
N SER A 78 10.34 15.38 17.65
CA SER A 78 9.66 14.22 18.22
C SER A 78 9.79 14.16 19.74
N ASN A 79 10.98 14.43 20.28
CA ASN A 79 11.23 14.39 21.72
C ASN A 79 10.51 15.51 22.47
N LEU A 80 10.44 16.73 21.90
CA LEU A 80 9.65 17.83 22.45
C LEU A 80 8.16 17.48 22.54
N HIS A 81 7.61 16.85 21.49
CA HIS A 81 6.21 16.44 21.46
C HIS A 81 5.87 15.36 22.50
N LYS A 82 6.79 14.42 22.74
CA LYS A 82 6.62 13.39 23.78
C LYS A 82 6.65 13.97 25.19
N GLN A 83 7.47 14.99 25.42
CA GLN A 83 7.56 15.65 26.73
C GLN A 83 6.30 16.45 27.07
N GLY A 84 5.66 17.09 26.08
CA GLY A 84 4.41 17.83 26.28
C GLY A 84 3.20 16.94 26.64
N ARG A 85 3.20 15.67 26.24
CA ARG A 85 2.13 14.70 26.57
C ARG A 85 2.29 14.00 27.91
N ALA A 86 3.47 14.05 28.53
CA ALA A 86 3.71 13.44 29.84
C ALA A 86 3.29 14.35 31.01
N THR A 87 2.92 15.59 30.71
CA THR A 87 2.56 16.64 31.68
C THR A 87 1.07 17.00 31.71
N GLU A 88 0.24 16.31 30.92
CA GLU A 88 -1.23 16.37 30.96
C GLU A 88 -1.82 15.08 31.54
#